data_AF-A0A6C0AI91-F1
#
_entry.id   AF-A0A6C0AI91-F1
#
_cell.length_a   1.000
_cell.length_b   1.000
_cell.length_c   1.000
_cell.angle_alpha   90.00
_cell.angle_beta   90.00
_cell.angle_gamma   90.00
#
_symmetry.space_group_name_H-M   'P 1'
#
loop_
_entity.id
_entity.type
_entity.pdbx_description
1 polymer ?
#
loop_
_entity_poly.entity_id
_entity_poly.type
_entity_poly.pdbx_seq_one_letter_code
_entity_poly.pdbx_strand_id
1 'polypeptide(L)'
;MDYSLMNRKALVAICRERGIRHSRQTKEDLIRWIQNPGTQPPLETEGTGKIFEMAICCANDTPFVGKYKYSMEKAERLRPRLAKLFESHKYIHTADKNGRFDFTSIDSRDHLSAKTNKDKDNGVAVQGIGQRNPKDFCETIGIPYTTLNELKRYIQSNIVIILPVLVTYTFDCPILYHNEKADTIRHITLTTPFEWEKYEYTWSRPWDQWTNSSTLYIEKQGLLEFQFHSKSRTNMVIRWKFEKMLHFFKPHFSILDV
;
A
#
# COMPACT_ATOMS: atom_id res chain seq x y z
N MET A 1 4.10 -41.82 5.02
CA MET A 1 4.75 -41.05 3.94
C MET A 1 5.70 -40.08 4.60
N ASP A 2 6.98 -40.11 4.25
CA ASP A 2 7.98 -39.22 4.84
C ASP A 2 8.00 -37.87 4.10
N TYR A 3 7.39 -36.86 4.71
CA TYR A 3 7.31 -35.51 4.15
C TYR A 3 8.65 -34.76 4.26
N SER A 4 9.62 -35.24 5.04
CA SER A 4 10.92 -34.58 5.23
C SER A 4 11.79 -34.64 3.98
N LEU A 5 11.60 -35.66 3.13
CA LEU A 5 12.30 -35.83 1.86
C LEU A 5 11.67 -35.03 0.71
N MET A 6 10.47 -34.48 0.90
CA MET A 6 9.78 -33.72 -0.13
C MET A 6 10.35 -32.31 -0.27
N ASN A 7 10.39 -31.81 -1.51
CA ASN A 7 10.67 -30.40 -1.75
C ASN A 7 9.44 -29.54 -1.41
N ARG A 8 9.67 -28.25 -1.19
CA ARG A 8 8.63 -27.29 -0.82
C ARG A 8 7.46 -27.23 -1.82
N LYS A 9 7.73 -27.41 -3.11
CA LYS A 9 6.70 -27.36 -4.17
C LYS A 9 5.72 -28.53 -4.04
N ALA A 10 6.20 -29.73 -3.75
CA ALA A 10 5.37 -30.91 -3.49
C ALA A 10 4.51 -30.74 -2.23
N LEU A 11 5.09 -30.23 -1.14
CA LEU A 11 4.35 -29.96 0.10
C LEU A 11 3.24 -28.92 -0.10
N VAL A 12 3.51 -27.87 -0.89
CA VAL A 12 2.50 -26.87 -1.28
C VAL A 12 1.34 -27.49 -2.06
N ALA A 13 1.62 -28.43 -2.96
CA ALA A 13 0.56 -29.12 -3.72
C ALA A 13 -0.34 -29.95 -2.79
N ILE A 14 0.25 -30.71 -1.87
CA ILE A 14 -0.49 -31.49 -0.86
C ILE A 14 -1.36 -30.57 0.01
N CYS A 15 -0.82 -29.43 0.44
CA CYS A 15 -1.60 -28.45 1.18
C CYS A 15 -2.81 -27.94 0.38
N ARG A 16 -2.67 -27.68 -0.94
CA ARG A 16 -3.80 -27.27 -1.80
C ARG A 16 -4.86 -28.34 -1.90
N GLU A 17 -4.46 -29.57 -2.17
CA GLU A 17 -5.38 -30.71 -2.29
C GLU A 17 -6.18 -30.94 -1.01
N ARG A 18 -5.55 -30.73 0.15
CA ARG A 18 -6.19 -30.89 1.47
C ARG A 18 -6.90 -29.62 1.98
N GLY A 19 -7.00 -28.57 1.18
CA GLY A 19 -7.59 -27.29 1.61
C GLY A 19 -6.81 -26.58 2.72
N ILE A 20 -5.56 -27.01 3.00
CA ILE A 20 -4.68 -26.41 4.00
C ILE A 20 -4.16 -25.08 3.44
N ARG A 21 -4.50 -23.98 4.11
CA ARG A 21 -4.00 -22.64 3.74
C ARG A 21 -2.50 -22.55 4.01
N HIS A 22 -1.72 -22.12 3.03
CA HIS A 22 -0.25 -22.11 3.07
C HIS A 22 0.30 -20.84 2.40
N SER A 23 0.56 -19.77 3.17
CA SER A 23 1.20 -18.56 2.64
C SER A 23 2.47 -18.21 3.41
N ARG A 24 3.60 -18.08 2.69
CA ARG A 24 4.89 -17.60 3.20
C ARG A 24 5.53 -18.43 4.33
N GLN A 25 5.32 -19.75 4.32
CA GLN A 25 5.80 -20.65 5.37
C GLN A 25 7.03 -21.44 4.98
N THR A 26 7.78 -21.86 6.02
CA THR A 26 8.95 -22.73 5.94
C THR A 26 8.56 -24.14 5.52
N LYS A 27 9.54 -25.01 5.22
CA LYS A 27 9.26 -26.41 4.88
C LYS A 27 8.72 -27.16 6.10
N GLU A 28 9.26 -26.85 7.26
CA GLU A 28 8.95 -27.42 8.56
C GLU A 28 7.50 -27.11 8.96
N ASP A 29 7.04 -25.88 8.74
CA ASP A 29 5.65 -25.47 8.96
C ASP A 29 4.67 -26.26 8.07
N LEU A 30 5.01 -26.44 6.80
CA LEU A 30 4.18 -27.20 5.86
C LEU A 30 4.07 -28.67 6.30
N ILE A 31 5.19 -29.28 6.71
CA ILE A 31 5.20 -30.65 7.22
C ILE A 31 4.31 -30.77 8.45
N ARG A 32 4.48 -29.87 9.43
CA ARG A 32 3.69 -29.84 10.66
C ARG A 32 2.19 -29.76 10.38
N TRP A 33 1.77 -28.92 9.43
CA TRP A 33 0.35 -28.73 9.11
C TRP A 33 -0.25 -29.84 8.26
N ILE A 34 0.55 -30.50 7.41
CA ILE A 34 0.13 -31.70 6.68
C ILE A 34 -0.09 -32.85 7.66
N GLN A 35 0.75 -32.95 8.70
CA GLN A 35 0.63 -33.96 9.76
C GLN A 35 -0.49 -33.65 10.75
N ASN A 36 -0.71 -32.36 11.07
CA ASN A 36 -1.73 -31.91 12.03
C ASN A 36 -2.64 -30.82 11.42
N PRO A 37 -3.62 -31.19 10.57
CA PRO A 37 -4.58 -30.24 10.02
C PRO A 37 -5.37 -29.56 11.14
N GLY A 38 -5.59 -28.24 11.06
CA GLY A 38 -6.29 -27.46 12.09
C GLY A 38 -5.38 -26.75 13.09
N THR A 39 -4.08 -27.07 13.12
CA THR A 39 -3.07 -26.36 13.93
C THR A 39 -2.53 -25.09 13.26
N GLN A 40 -3.08 -24.73 12.10
CA GLN A 40 -2.63 -23.54 11.40
C GLN A 40 -3.02 -22.30 12.23
N PRO A 41 -2.08 -21.41 12.57
CA PRO A 41 -2.45 -20.13 13.13
C PRO A 41 -3.37 -19.41 12.14
N PRO A 42 -4.28 -18.54 12.63
CA PRO A 42 -4.99 -17.61 11.77
C PRO A 42 -4.00 -16.95 10.82
N LEU A 43 -4.39 -16.78 9.56
CA LEU A 43 -3.54 -16.15 8.57
C LEU A 43 -3.42 -14.67 8.94
N GLU A 44 -2.45 -14.37 9.81
CA GLU A 44 -2.10 -13.02 10.19
C GLU A 44 -1.38 -12.41 9.00
N THR A 45 -2.17 -11.78 8.14
CA THR A 45 -1.65 -10.71 7.33
C THR A 45 -1.20 -9.63 8.31
N GLU A 46 0.09 -9.65 8.67
CA GLU A 46 0.69 -8.56 9.43
C GLU A 46 0.30 -7.26 8.74
N GLY A 47 -0.46 -6.43 9.44
CA GLY A 47 -0.86 -5.13 8.93
C GLY A 47 0.33 -4.20 9.09
N THR A 48 1.35 -4.29 8.23
CA THR A 48 2.56 -3.46 8.34
C THR A 48 2.20 -1.97 8.45
N GLY A 49 1.15 -1.52 7.76
CA GLY A 49 0.57 -0.18 7.97
C GLY A 49 0.16 0.06 9.42
N LYS A 50 -0.69 -0.78 10.00
CA LYS A 50 -1.14 -0.66 11.41
C LYS A 50 0.00 -0.80 12.42
N ILE A 51 0.99 -1.65 12.16
CA ILE A 51 2.20 -1.80 13.00
C ILE A 51 3.04 -0.52 12.94
N PHE A 52 3.17 0.08 11.75
CA PHE A 52 3.91 1.32 11.59
C PHE A 52 3.18 2.54 12.16
N GLU A 53 1.86 2.64 11.98
CA GLU A 53 1.01 3.61 12.69
C GLU A 53 1.18 3.46 14.21
N MET A 54 1.21 2.24 14.74
CA MET A 54 1.47 2.01 16.17
C MET A 54 2.88 2.47 16.58
N ALA A 55 3.91 2.19 15.78
CA ALA A 55 5.26 2.68 16.05
C ALA A 55 5.32 4.21 16.13
N ILE A 56 4.62 4.89 15.23
CA ILE A 56 4.45 6.35 15.26
C ILE A 56 3.72 6.78 16.53
N CYS A 57 2.63 6.10 16.91
CA CYS A 57 1.90 6.39 18.15
C CYS A 57 2.81 6.32 19.38
N CYS A 58 3.62 5.27 19.50
CA CYS A 58 4.58 5.09 20.59
C CYS A 58 5.72 6.11 20.59
N ALA A 59 6.18 6.53 19.42
CA ALA A 59 7.24 7.54 19.29
C ALA A 59 6.73 8.96 19.57
N ASN A 60 5.49 9.23 19.20
CA ASN A 60 4.83 10.52 19.35
C ASN A 60 4.16 10.70 20.72
N ASP A 61 4.02 9.62 21.52
CA ASP A 61 3.31 9.60 22.81
C ASP A 61 1.83 9.96 22.66
N THR A 62 1.16 9.33 21.67
CA THR A 62 -0.29 9.43 21.46
C THR A 62 -0.94 8.06 21.55
N PRO A 63 -2.17 7.95 22.08
CA PRO A 63 -2.90 6.69 22.03
C PRO A 63 -3.22 6.30 20.58
N PHE A 64 -3.21 5.00 20.32
CA PHE A 64 -3.67 4.45 19.05
C PHE A 64 -5.21 4.40 19.02
N VAL A 65 -5.82 5.19 18.13
CA VAL A 65 -7.25 5.09 17.84
C VAL A 65 -7.58 3.84 17.00
N GLY A 66 -8.46 3.00 17.53
CA GLY A 66 -8.98 1.80 16.86
C GLY A 66 -8.48 0.48 17.48
N LYS A 67 -8.88 -0.65 16.88
CA LYS A 67 -8.49 -1.98 17.37
C LYS A 67 -7.10 -2.38 16.86
N TYR A 68 -6.11 -2.36 17.73
CA TYR A 68 -4.81 -2.97 17.48
C TYR A 68 -4.81 -4.44 17.93
N LYS A 69 -4.40 -5.36 17.04
CA LYS A 69 -4.43 -6.81 17.29
C LYS A 69 -3.10 -7.51 17.01
N TYR A 70 -2.05 -6.74 16.76
CA TYR A 70 -0.74 -7.25 16.36
C TYR A 70 0.24 -7.22 17.55
N SER A 71 1.38 -7.90 17.44
CA SER A 71 2.44 -7.80 18.45
C SER A 71 3.03 -6.38 18.50
N MET A 72 3.46 -5.96 19.70
CA MET A 72 4.17 -4.69 19.90
C MET A 72 5.65 -4.74 19.49
N GLU A 73 6.24 -5.93 19.35
CA GLU A 73 7.68 -6.11 19.12
C GLU A 73 8.21 -5.29 17.93
N LYS A 74 7.55 -5.38 16.77
CA LYS A 74 7.93 -4.62 15.57
C LYS A 74 7.73 -3.11 15.76
N ALA A 75 6.69 -2.70 16.47
CA ALA A 75 6.41 -1.28 16.71
C ALA A 75 7.47 -0.66 17.63
N GLU A 76 7.81 -1.32 18.73
CA GLU A 76 8.85 -0.88 19.67
C GLU A 76 10.24 -0.84 19.02
N ARG A 77 10.54 -1.77 18.10
CA ARG A 77 11.80 -1.73 17.34
C ARG A 77 11.91 -0.49 16.44
N LEU A 78 10.80 -0.01 15.88
CA LEU A 78 10.77 1.16 14.99
C LEU A 78 10.71 2.47 15.77
N ARG A 79 10.12 2.47 16.96
CA ARG A 79 9.97 3.64 17.85
C ARG A 79 11.22 4.52 18.02
N PRO A 80 12.42 4.00 18.37
CA PRO A 80 13.58 4.86 18.64
C PRO A 80 14.04 5.64 17.41
N ARG A 81 13.86 5.10 16.20
CA ARG A 81 14.18 5.78 14.95
C ARG A 81 13.27 6.97 14.71
N LEU A 82 12.00 6.83 15.10
CA LEU A 82 10.96 7.84 14.92
C LEU A 82 10.96 8.94 16.00
N ALA A 83 11.52 8.66 17.18
CA ALA A 83 11.38 9.53 18.36
C ALA A 83 11.77 10.99 18.10
N LYS A 84 12.89 11.22 17.42
CA LYS A 84 13.43 12.55 17.15
C LYS A 84 12.49 13.43 16.31
N LEU A 85 11.69 12.82 15.43
CA LEU A 85 10.73 13.56 14.61
C LEU A 85 9.61 14.20 15.42
N PHE A 86 9.31 13.66 16.60
CA PHE A 86 8.17 14.06 17.42
C PHE A 86 8.57 14.80 18.70
N GLU A 87 9.82 15.25 18.80
CA GLU A 87 10.31 16.06 19.93
C GLU A 87 9.70 17.47 19.91
N SER A 88 9.62 18.09 18.73
CA SER A 88 9.21 19.49 18.55
C SER A 88 7.79 19.68 18.02
N HIS A 89 7.20 18.63 17.44
CA HIS A 89 5.87 18.69 16.85
C HIS A 89 5.11 17.39 17.16
N LYS A 90 3.89 17.54 17.67
CA LYS A 90 3.08 16.43 18.17
C LYS A 90 1.82 16.24 17.35
N TYR A 91 1.50 14.97 17.11
CA TYR A 91 0.29 14.56 16.40
C TYR A 91 -0.67 13.78 17.30
N ILE A 92 -1.88 13.57 16.82
CA ILE A 92 -2.89 12.68 17.39
C ILE A 92 -3.19 11.66 16.29
N HIS A 93 -3.31 10.39 16.66
CA HIS A 93 -3.72 9.35 15.72
C HIS A 93 -5.21 9.52 15.39
N THR A 94 -5.53 9.84 14.13
CA THR A 94 -6.88 10.15 13.67
C THR A 94 -7.37 9.20 12.57
N ALA A 95 -6.69 8.08 12.37
CA ALA A 95 -7.03 7.08 11.36
C ALA A 95 -8.35 6.35 11.68
N ASP A 96 -9.48 7.01 11.44
CA ASP A 96 -10.82 6.40 11.44
C ASP A 96 -11.19 5.93 10.02
N LYS A 97 -12.22 5.08 9.91
CA LYS A 97 -12.65 4.38 8.67
C LYS A 97 -12.90 5.29 7.47
N ASN A 98 -13.10 6.59 7.69
CA ASN A 98 -13.32 7.60 6.65
C ASN A 98 -12.29 8.75 6.70
N GLY A 99 -11.32 8.69 7.61
CA GLY A 99 -10.30 9.72 7.76
C GLY A 99 -9.35 9.73 6.57
N ARG A 100 -9.14 10.91 5.99
CA ARG A 100 -8.16 11.10 4.91
C ARG A 100 -6.73 10.90 5.41
N PHE A 101 -6.46 11.30 6.65
CA PHE A 101 -5.11 11.31 7.23
C PHE A 101 -4.99 10.29 8.36
N ASP A 102 -3.80 9.74 8.51
CA ASP A 102 -3.51 8.80 9.60
C ASP A 102 -3.28 9.55 10.93
N PHE A 103 -2.68 10.74 10.86
CA PHE A 103 -2.37 11.60 11.99
C PHE A 103 -2.71 13.06 11.72
N THR A 104 -3.12 13.79 12.76
CA THR A 104 -3.44 15.23 12.72
C THR A 104 -2.74 15.93 13.89
N SER A 105 -2.17 17.12 13.68
CA SER A 105 -1.48 17.87 14.74
C SER A 105 -2.44 18.23 15.87
N ILE A 106 -1.91 18.49 17.07
CA ILE A 106 -2.73 18.85 18.24
C ILE A 106 -3.56 20.13 17.98
N ASP A 107 -3.03 21.08 17.21
CA ASP A 107 -3.73 22.32 16.82
C ASP A 107 -4.61 22.17 15.57
N SER A 108 -4.70 20.95 15.02
CA SER A 108 -5.51 20.60 13.84
C SER A 108 -5.16 21.35 12.55
N ARG A 109 -3.92 21.86 12.44
CA ARG A 109 -3.43 22.60 11.27
C ARG A 109 -2.65 21.75 10.29
N ASP A 110 -1.95 20.75 10.80
CA ASP A 110 -1.06 19.90 10.03
C ASP A 110 -1.52 18.43 10.06
N HIS A 111 -1.16 17.70 9.03
CA HIS A 111 -1.48 16.27 8.90
C HIS A 111 -0.22 15.48 8.58
N LEU A 112 -0.24 14.19 8.91
CA LEU A 112 0.82 13.28 8.59
C LEU A 112 0.24 11.93 8.16
N SER A 113 0.73 11.43 7.04
CA SER A 113 0.34 10.11 6.53
C SER A 113 1.41 9.06 6.82
N ALA A 114 0.99 7.86 7.22
CA ALA A 114 1.85 6.71 7.42
C ALA A 114 1.68 5.74 6.25
N LYS A 115 2.74 5.53 5.47
CA LYS A 115 2.73 4.59 4.34
C LYS A 115 3.79 3.52 4.55
N THR A 116 3.50 2.31 4.08
CA THR A 116 4.42 1.19 4.21
C THR A 116 4.50 0.38 2.93
N ASN A 117 5.63 -0.27 2.75
CA ASN A 117 5.87 -1.20 1.65
C ASN A 117 6.65 -2.41 2.18
N LYS A 118 6.16 -3.62 1.90
CA LYS A 118 6.80 -4.89 2.30
C LYS A 118 7.86 -5.37 1.31
N ASP A 119 7.70 -5.03 0.02
CA ASP A 119 8.59 -5.43 -1.06
C ASP A 119 8.49 -4.47 -2.26
N LYS A 120 9.48 -4.50 -3.15
CA LYS A 120 9.59 -3.57 -4.30
C LYS A 120 8.36 -3.55 -5.23
N ASP A 121 7.50 -4.57 -5.19
CA ASP A 121 6.35 -4.73 -6.09
C ASP A 121 4.99 -4.42 -5.43
N ASN A 122 4.90 -4.42 -4.09
CA ASN A 122 3.68 -4.04 -3.37
C ASN A 122 3.57 -2.51 -3.30
N GLY A 123 2.99 -1.92 -4.34
CA GLY A 123 2.78 -0.47 -4.41
C GLY A 123 1.99 0.12 -3.22
N VAL A 124 2.18 1.41 -2.99
CA VAL A 124 1.44 2.18 -1.99
C VAL A 124 0.10 2.59 -2.60
N ALA A 125 -1.01 2.14 -2.00
CA ALA A 125 -2.34 2.52 -2.46
C ALA A 125 -2.58 4.01 -2.28
N VAL A 126 -3.25 4.64 -3.24
CA VAL A 126 -3.68 6.04 -3.11
C VAL A 126 -4.66 6.15 -1.95
N GLN A 127 -4.41 7.08 -1.02
CA GLN A 127 -5.22 7.18 0.20
C GLN A 127 -6.65 7.55 -0.15
N GLY A 128 -7.62 6.97 0.57
CA GLY A 128 -9.03 7.26 0.39
C GLY A 128 -9.66 6.70 -0.89
N ILE A 129 -8.98 6.70 -2.05
CA ILE A 129 -9.56 6.33 -3.35
C ILE A 129 -8.96 5.06 -3.96
N GLY A 130 -7.73 4.72 -3.60
CA GLY A 130 -6.97 3.63 -4.22
C GLY A 130 -7.40 2.23 -3.80
N GLN A 131 -8.48 2.09 -3.02
CA GLN A 131 -9.07 0.79 -2.68
C GLN A 131 -10.62 0.79 -2.73
N ARG A 132 -11.23 1.83 -3.34
CA ARG A 132 -12.69 1.97 -3.41
C ARG A 132 -13.31 1.12 -4.50
N ASN A 133 -14.64 1.08 -4.56
CA ASN A 133 -15.32 0.50 -5.72
C ASN A 133 -15.22 1.46 -6.94
N PRO A 134 -15.35 0.94 -8.18
CA PRO A 134 -15.26 1.74 -9.40
C PRO A 134 -16.20 2.95 -9.47
N LYS A 135 -17.40 2.86 -8.91
CA LYS A 135 -18.39 3.94 -8.92
C LYS A 135 -17.92 5.11 -8.05
N ASP A 136 -17.46 4.84 -6.83
CA ASP A 136 -16.94 5.89 -5.94
C ASP A 136 -15.69 6.56 -6.54
N PHE A 137 -14.85 5.79 -7.26
CA PHE A 137 -13.71 6.35 -7.96
C PHE A 137 -14.15 7.32 -9.06
N CYS A 138 -15.14 6.95 -9.88
CA CYS A 138 -15.75 7.82 -10.88
C CYS A 138 -16.31 9.11 -10.27
N GLU A 139 -17.05 9.00 -9.16
CA GLU A 139 -17.56 10.17 -8.42
C GLU A 139 -16.43 11.09 -7.97
N THR A 140 -15.32 10.52 -7.48
CA THR A 140 -14.16 11.30 -7.02
C THR A 140 -13.47 12.05 -8.17
N ILE A 141 -13.36 11.45 -9.36
CA ILE A 141 -12.76 12.11 -10.53
C ILE A 141 -13.79 12.91 -11.36
N GLY A 142 -15.04 13.03 -10.88
CA GLY A 142 -16.07 13.86 -11.49
C GLY A 142 -16.67 13.32 -12.80
N ILE A 143 -16.72 11.99 -12.99
CA ILE A 143 -17.30 11.38 -14.19
C ILE A 143 -18.46 10.43 -13.85
N PRO A 144 -19.44 10.26 -14.76
CA PRO A 144 -20.47 9.25 -14.57
C PRO A 144 -19.89 7.84 -14.70
N TYR A 145 -20.26 6.94 -13.77
CA TYR A 145 -19.95 5.53 -13.90
C TYR A 145 -20.93 4.84 -14.86
N THR A 146 -20.41 4.15 -15.87
CA THR A 146 -21.21 3.38 -16.84
C THR A 146 -20.91 1.89 -16.71
N THR A 147 -19.84 1.41 -17.33
CA THR A 147 -19.38 0.03 -17.25
C THR A 147 -17.91 -0.02 -16.88
N LEU A 148 -17.45 -1.18 -16.40
CA LEU A 148 -16.06 -1.39 -16.09
C LEU A 148 -15.15 -1.23 -17.32
N ASN A 149 -15.60 -1.65 -18.50
CA ASN A 149 -14.81 -1.51 -19.74
C ASN A 149 -14.69 -0.06 -20.18
N GLU A 150 -15.78 0.72 -20.11
CA GLU A 150 -15.75 2.15 -20.39
C GLU A 150 -14.85 2.90 -19.40
N LEU A 151 -14.90 2.53 -18.10
CA LEU A 151 -13.98 3.10 -17.12
C LEU A 151 -12.51 2.80 -17.44
N LYS A 152 -12.19 1.55 -17.80
CA LYS A 152 -10.82 1.18 -18.21
C LYS A 152 -10.36 2.01 -19.41
N ARG A 153 -11.21 2.14 -20.43
CA ARG A 153 -10.95 2.94 -21.63
C ARG A 153 -10.74 4.42 -21.27
N TYR A 154 -11.60 4.96 -20.42
CA TYR A 154 -11.49 6.35 -19.94
C TYR A 154 -10.17 6.58 -19.21
N ILE A 155 -9.79 5.69 -18.28
CA ILE A 155 -8.54 5.78 -17.52
C ILE A 155 -7.34 5.85 -18.48
N GLN A 156 -7.29 4.98 -19.49
CA GLN A 156 -6.17 4.98 -20.44
C GLN A 156 -6.13 6.22 -21.33
N SER A 157 -7.30 6.73 -21.72
CA SER A 157 -7.41 7.87 -22.65
C SER A 157 -7.23 9.23 -21.95
N ASN A 158 -7.45 9.29 -20.64
CA ASN A 158 -7.49 10.54 -19.87
C ASN A 158 -6.55 10.54 -18.66
N ILE A 159 -5.45 9.79 -18.74
CA ILE A 159 -4.55 9.59 -17.61
C ILE A 159 -3.93 10.91 -17.10
N VAL A 160 -3.66 11.86 -18.00
CA VAL A 160 -3.14 13.20 -17.67
C VAL A 160 -4.09 13.97 -16.74
N ILE A 161 -5.41 13.77 -16.88
CA ILE A 161 -6.43 14.40 -16.02
C ILE A 161 -6.53 13.68 -14.66
N ILE A 162 -6.34 12.35 -14.66
CA ILE A 162 -6.50 11.51 -13.47
C ILE A 162 -5.30 11.63 -12.52
N LEU A 163 -4.08 11.69 -13.06
CA LEU A 163 -2.84 11.71 -12.27
C LEU A 163 -2.79 12.84 -11.23
N PRO A 164 -3.13 14.10 -11.55
CA PRO A 164 -3.24 15.17 -10.55
C PRO A 164 -4.14 14.80 -9.36
N VAL A 165 -5.31 14.21 -9.61
CA VAL A 165 -6.22 13.79 -8.54
C VAL A 165 -5.57 12.70 -7.68
N LEU A 166 -4.91 11.71 -8.28
CA LEU A 166 -4.23 10.68 -7.50
C LEU A 166 -3.09 11.25 -6.64
N VAL A 167 -2.37 12.25 -7.14
CA VAL A 167 -1.31 12.95 -6.40
C VAL A 167 -1.89 13.73 -5.23
N THR A 168 -2.97 14.49 -5.42
CA THR A 168 -3.56 15.26 -4.31
C THR A 168 -4.08 14.34 -3.20
N TYR A 169 -4.55 13.14 -3.52
CA TYR A 169 -4.92 12.15 -2.51
C TYR A 169 -3.72 11.39 -1.92
N THR A 170 -2.52 11.51 -2.48
CA THR A 170 -1.33 10.82 -1.94
C THR A 170 -0.41 11.76 -1.17
N PHE A 171 -0.22 12.98 -1.66
CA PHE A 171 0.79 13.96 -1.22
C PHE A 171 0.17 15.29 -0.78
N ASP A 172 -1.05 15.27 -0.25
CA ASP A 172 -1.68 16.43 0.39
C ASP A 172 -1.04 16.86 1.71
N CYS A 173 -0.26 15.96 2.33
CA CYS A 173 0.48 16.19 3.55
C CYS A 173 1.81 15.43 3.53
N PRO A 174 2.75 15.74 4.44
CA PRO A 174 3.95 14.93 4.60
C PRO A 174 3.65 13.45 4.86
N ILE A 175 4.53 12.60 4.36
CA ILE A 175 4.42 11.15 4.49
C ILE A 175 5.62 10.63 5.27
N LEU A 176 5.37 9.91 6.36
CA LEU A 176 6.34 8.94 6.88
C LEU A 176 6.17 7.64 6.12
N TYR A 177 7.24 7.21 5.47
CA TYR A 177 7.23 6.04 4.62
C TYR A 177 8.27 5.02 5.09
N HIS A 178 7.79 3.83 5.45
CA HIS A 178 8.64 2.71 5.86
C HIS A 178 8.70 1.64 4.76
N ASN A 179 9.90 1.43 4.23
CA ASN A 179 10.20 0.31 3.35
C ASN A 179 10.82 -0.82 4.18
N GLU A 180 10.03 -1.84 4.49
CA GLU A 180 10.42 -2.95 5.37
C GLU A 180 11.56 -3.78 4.76
N LYS A 181 11.60 -3.92 3.43
CA LYS A 181 12.65 -4.70 2.75
C LYS A 181 13.99 -3.97 2.73
N ALA A 182 13.97 -2.65 2.56
CA ALA A 182 15.16 -1.82 2.58
C ALA A 182 15.57 -1.39 4.00
N ASP A 183 14.71 -1.65 5.00
CA ASP A 183 14.84 -1.18 6.37
C ASP A 183 15.02 0.34 6.48
N THR A 184 14.32 1.11 5.62
CA THR A 184 14.40 2.57 5.61
C THR A 184 13.10 3.21 6.06
N ILE A 185 13.22 4.31 6.81
CA ILE A 185 12.12 5.22 7.13
C ILE A 185 12.51 6.56 6.52
N ARG A 186 11.58 7.16 5.78
CA ARG A 186 11.78 8.47 5.14
C ARG A 186 10.61 9.40 5.42
N HIS A 187 10.93 10.65 5.72
CA HIS A 187 9.97 11.75 5.74
C HIS A 187 9.97 12.42 4.37
N ILE A 188 8.81 12.39 3.70
CA ILE A 188 8.66 12.79 2.29
C ILE A 188 7.63 13.89 2.18
N THR A 189 7.98 14.97 1.46
CA THR A 189 7.08 16.07 1.16
C THR A 189 7.19 16.42 -0.33
N LEU A 190 6.05 16.54 -1.01
CA LEU A 190 6.02 17.07 -2.38
C LEU A 190 6.24 18.58 -2.32
N THR A 191 7.30 19.07 -2.97
CA THR A 191 7.70 20.48 -2.93
C THR A 191 7.24 21.24 -4.17
N THR A 192 7.11 20.56 -5.31
CA THR A 192 6.69 21.16 -6.58
C THR A 192 5.77 20.21 -7.34
N PRO A 193 4.70 20.70 -7.99
CA PRO A 193 3.80 19.86 -8.78
C PRO A 193 4.52 19.21 -9.96
N PHE A 194 3.99 18.10 -10.46
CA PHE A 194 4.48 17.46 -11.69
C PHE A 194 3.83 18.11 -12.92
N GLU A 195 4.61 18.23 -13.99
CA GLU A 195 4.13 18.72 -15.30
C GLU A 195 3.75 17.52 -16.18
N TRP A 196 2.58 16.94 -15.91
CA TRP A 196 2.15 15.67 -16.50
C TRP A 196 2.08 15.71 -18.03
N GLU A 197 1.76 16.85 -18.61
CA GLU A 197 1.63 17.07 -20.05
C GLU A 197 2.94 16.90 -20.81
N LYS A 198 4.10 16.90 -20.12
CA LYS A 198 5.43 16.76 -20.73
C LYS A 198 5.83 15.31 -21.02
N TYR A 199 5.05 14.33 -20.56
CA TYR A 199 5.43 12.93 -20.61
C TYR A 199 4.63 12.13 -21.63
N GLU A 200 5.28 11.12 -22.21
CA GLU A 200 4.59 10.09 -22.98
C GLU A 200 4.17 8.92 -22.08
N TYR A 201 2.95 8.45 -22.30
CA TYR A 201 2.33 7.41 -21.50
C TYR A 201 2.14 6.13 -22.30
N THR A 202 2.58 5.02 -21.74
CA THR A 202 2.31 3.69 -22.28
C THR A 202 1.69 2.80 -21.20
N TRP A 203 1.02 1.73 -21.62
CA TRP A 203 0.35 0.80 -20.72
C TRP A 203 0.89 -0.60 -20.93
N SER A 204 1.02 -1.39 -19.87
CA SER A 204 1.39 -2.81 -20.00
C SER A 204 0.40 -3.61 -20.85
N ARG A 205 -0.85 -3.15 -20.91
CA ARG A 205 -1.96 -3.78 -21.63
C ARG A 205 -2.94 -2.72 -22.08
N PRO A 206 -3.51 -2.82 -23.30
CA PRO A 206 -4.65 -2.00 -23.69
C PRO A 206 -5.90 -2.35 -22.85
N TRP A 207 -6.87 -1.44 -22.81
CA TRP A 207 -8.04 -1.51 -21.92
C TRP A 207 -8.92 -2.74 -22.18
N ASP A 208 -8.97 -3.23 -23.41
CA ASP A 208 -9.72 -4.40 -23.86
C ASP A 208 -9.05 -5.74 -23.47
N GLN A 209 -7.73 -5.72 -23.22
CA GLN A 209 -6.94 -6.87 -22.74
C GLN A 209 -6.64 -6.81 -21.24
N TRP A 210 -7.24 -5.85 -20.55
CA TRP A 210 -7.03 -5.62 -19.14
C TRP A 210 -7.84 -6.63 -18.31
N THR A 211 -7.23 -7.78 -18.02
CA THR A 211 -7.88 -8.84 -17.23
C THR A 211 -8.00 -8.47 -15.76
N ASN A 212 -6.86 -8.34 -15.06
CA ASN A 212 -6.81 -8.04 -13.63
C ASN A 212 -6.16 -6.67 -13.35
N SER A 213 -5.01 -6.38 -13.97
CA SER A 213 -4.31 -5.12 -13.77
C SER A 213 -3.65 -4.61 -15.06
N SER A 214 -3.39 -3.31 -15.07
CA SER A 214 -2.54 -2.65 -16.07
C SER A 214 -1.71 -1.60 -15.35
N THR A 215 -0.42 -1.57 -15.68
CA THR A 215 0.55 -0.59 -15.18
C THR A 215 0.71 0.51 -16.22
N LEU A 216 0.64 1.76 -15.77
CA LEU A 216 1.05 2.94 -16.49
C LEU A 216 2.57 3.08 -16.45
N TYR A 217 3.16 3.33 -17.61
CA TYR A 217 4.58 3.57 -17.81
C TYR A 217 4.80 4.99 -18.32
N ILE A 218 5.83 5.63 -17.77
CA ILE A 218 6.41 6.88 -18.26
C ILE A 218 7.87 6.57 -18.55
N GLU A 219 8.35 6.86 -19.77
CA GLU A 219 9.75 6.60 -20.17
C GLU A 219 10.23 5.18 -19.81
N LYS A 220 9.40 4.17 -20.06
CA LYS A 220 9.63 2.74 -19.74
C LYS A 220 9.71 2.41 -18.23
N GLN A 221 9.46 3.35 -17.34
CA GLN A 221 9.31 3.13 -15.91
C GLN A 221 7.84 2.93 -15.57
N GLY A 222 7.49 1.75 -15.05
CA GLY A 222 6.13 1.51 -14.55
C GLY A 222 5.95 2.22 -13.20
N LEU A 223 5.05 3.20 -13.12
CA LEU A 223 4.92 4.07 -11.95
C LEU A 223 3.62 3.86 -11.17
N LEU A 224 2.54 3.46 -11.85
CA LEU A 224 1.21 3.36 -11.26
C LEU A 224 0.53 2.11 -11.78
N GLU A 225 -0.05 1.32 -10.90
CA GLU A 225 -0.86 0.17 -11.28
C GLU A 225 -2.30 0.39 -10.88
N PHE A 226 -3.19 0.10 -11.82
CA PHE A 226 -4.62 -0.04 -11.58
C PHE A 226 -4.96 -1.53 -11.67
N GLN A 227 -5.71 -2.01 -10.68
CA GLN A 227 -6.16 -3.40 -10.58
C GLN A 227 -7.66 -3.43 -10.31
N PHE A 228 -8.39 -4.30 -11.00
CA PHE A 228 -9.80 -4.56 -10.77
C PHE A 228 -9.97 -5.99 -10.28
N HIS A 229 -10.57 -6.17 -9.11
CA HIS A 229 -10.86 -7.50 -8.59
C HIS A 229 -12.12 -8.07 -9.27
N SER A 230 -12.08 -9.36 -9.63
CA SER A 230 -13.12 -10.00 -10.46
C SER A 230 -13.83 -11.18 -9.79
N LYS A 231 -13.46 -11.54 -8.55
CA LYS A 231 -14.00 -12.73 -7.86
C LYS A 231 -14.85 -12.38 -6.64
N SER A 232 -14.20 -12.10 -5.51
CA SER A 232 -14.86 -11.95 -4.20
C SER A 232 -14.92 -10.50 -3.70
N ARG A 233 -14.40 -9.56 -4.48
CA ARG A 233 -14.36 -8.14 -4.15
C ARG A 233 -14.72 -7.33 -5.37
N THR A 234 -15.54 -6.31 -5.17
CA THR A 234 -15.95 -5.35 -6.20
C THR A 234 -15.08 -4.11 -6.20
N ASN A 235 -14.05 -4.05 -5.34
CA ASN A 235 -13.17 -2.90 -5.26
C ASN A 235 -12.07 -2.93 -6.33
N MET A 236 -11.61 -1.74 -6.69
CA MET A 236 -10.39 -1.54 -7.47
C MET A 236 -9.23 -1.25 -6.52
N VAL A 237 -8.01 -1.49 -6.98
CA VAL A 237 -6.79 -1.10 -6.29
C VAL A 237 -5.95 -0.22 -7.20
N ILE A 238 -5.65 0.99 -6.76
CA ILE A 238 -4.79 1.96 -7.46
C ILE A 238 -3.58 2.19 -6.57
N ARG A 239 -2.39 1.84 -7.07
CA ARG A 239 -1.18 1.87 -6.26
C ARG A 239 0.03 2.40 -7.01
N TRP A 240 0.74 3.33 -6.39
CA TRP A 240 2.03 3.81 -6.86
C TRP A 240 3.09 2.74 -6.63
N LYS A 241 3.92 2.50 -7.64
CA LYS A 241 5.22 1.86 -7.44
C LYS A 241 6.13 2.89 -6.76
N PHE A 242 5.89 3.09 -5.47
CA PHE A 242 6.25 4.29 -4.73
C PHE A 242 7.73 4.64 -4.83
N GLU A 243 8.63 3.66 -4.65
CA GLU A 243 10.08 3.87 -4.85
C GLU A 243 10.43 4.38 -6.24
N LYS A 244 9.80 3.81 -7.28
CA LYS A 244 10.06 4.23 -8.66
C LYS A 244 9.55 5.64 -8.91
N MET A 245 8.40 5.98 -8.33
CA MET A 245 7.81 7.31 -8.41
C MET A 245 8.71 8.34 -7.71
N LEU A 246 9.18 8.06 -6.47
CA LEU A 246 10.11 8.93 -5.75
C LEU A 246 11.44 9.09 -6.49
N HIS A 247 11.92 8.03 -7.13
CA HIS A 247 13.17 8.08 -7.89
C HIS A 247 13.00 8.88 -9.19
N PHE A 248 11.94 8.61 -9.96
CA PHE A 248 11.68 9.25 -11.24
C PHE A 248 11.42 10.76 -11.08
N PHE A 249 10.65 11.14 -10.07
CA PHE A 249 10.34 12.55 -9.77
C PHE A 249 11.16 13.12 -8.62
N LYS A 250 12.38 12.63 -8.39
CA LYS A 250 13.23 13.04 -7.25
C LYS A 250 13.32 14.57 -7.05
N PRO A 251 13.46 15.42 -8.09
CA PRO A 251 13.55 16.87 -7.91
C PRO A 251 12.29 17.51 -7.29
N HIS A 252 11.14 16.84 -7.35
CA HIS A 252 9.86 17.34 -6.85
C HIS A 252 9.62 17.00 -5.38
N PHE A 253 10.55 16.30 -4.73
CA PHE A 253 10.40 15.86 -3.35
C PHE A 253 11.52 16.37 -2.46
N SER A 254 11.13 16.78 -1.25
CA SER A 254 12.02 16.77 -0.10
C SER A 254 11.94 15.40 0.56
N ILE A 255 13.09 14.72 0.67
CA ILE A 255 13.19 13.38 1.26
C ILE A 255 14.28 13.43 2.33
N LEU A 256 13.89 13.17 3.58
CA LEU A 256 14.80 13.09 4.72
C LEU A 256 14.79 11.65 5.26
N ASP A 257 15.97 11.05 5.41
CA ASP A 257 16.11 9.75 6.07
C ASP A 257 15.97 9.89 7.59
N VAL A 258 15.34 8.89 8.21
CA VAL A 258 14.95 8.85 9.63
C VAL A 258 15.63 7.69 10.35
#